data_AF-A0A843F7Y9-F1
#
_entry.id   AF-A0A843F7Y9-F1
#
_cell.length_a   1.000
_cell.length_b   1.000
_cell.length_c   1.000
_cell.angle_alpha   90.00
_cell.angle_beta   90.00
_cell.angle_gamma   90.00
#
_symmetry.space_group_name_H-M   'P 1'
#
loop_
_entity.id
_entity.type
_entity.pdbx_description
1 polymer ?
#
loop_
_entity_poly.entity_id
_entity_poly.type
_entity_poly.pdbx_seq_one_letter_code
_entity_poly.pdbx_strand_id
1 'polypeptide(L)'
;LKYFDSQKTDKKTITDAKASKGSNCVDWGQVYYRIAKSLGYDVQFVHVKCRVSGTGHIRLRLRHKKHTGGNWINRDPAAVADTTSGNVRSIWCEDGNVIAIDPSWIFTDLYSS
;
A
#
# COMPACT_ATOMS: atom_id res chain seq x y z
N LEU A 1 1.03 17.14 -1.51
CA LEU A 1 2.26 16.90 -2.30
C LEU A 1 3.42 16.34 -1.47
N LYS A 2 3.55 16.61 -0.16
CA LYS A 2 4.68 16.16 0.69
C LYS A 2 4.71 14.67 1.17
N TYR A 3 3.80 13.80 0.73
CA TYR A 3 3.61 12.46 1.34
C TYR A 3 3.73 11.27 0.37
N PHE A 4 4.25 11.48 -0.84
CA PHE A 4 4.14 10.50 -1.92
C PHE A 4 5.47 9.95 -2.45
N ASP A 5 6.61 10.41 -1.94
CA ASP A 5 7.89 9.85 -2.35
C ASP A 5 8.14 8.55 -1.57
N SER A 6 8.62 7.50 -2.25
CA SER A 6 9.18 6.34 -1.54
C SER A 6 10.40 6.85 -0.78
N GLN A 7 10.35 6.81 0.55
CA GLN A 7 11.45 7.33 1.36
C GLN A 7 12.48 6.23 1.65
N LYS A 8 12.14 4.98 1.38
CA LYS A 8 12.89 3.82 1.84
C LYS A 8 12.88 2.68 0.82
N THR A 9 14.03 2.05 0.63
CA THR A 9 14.12 0.76 -0.07
C THR A 9 13.35 -0.33 0.69
N ASP A 10 12.90 -1.38 0.00
CA ASP A 10 12.22 -2.53 0.61
C ASP A 10 12.98 -3.11 1.81
N LYS A 11 14.29 -3.25 1.68
CA LYS A 11 15.16 -3.75 2.76
C LYS A 11 15.10 -2.85 3.98
N LYS A 12 15.10 -1.53 3.79
CA LYS A 12 14.97 -0.57 4.89
C LYS A 12 13.57 -0.61 5.49
N THR A 13 12.51 -0.69 4.68
CA THR A 13 11.12 -0.83 5.14
C THR A 13 10.95 -2.07 6.04
N ILE A 14 11.46 -3.22 5.61
CA ILE A 14 11.42 -4.48 6.39
C ILE A 14 12.28 -4.38 7.65
N THR A 15 13.46 -3.74 7.58
CA THR A 15 14.35 -3.58 8.74
C THR A 15 13.74 -2.67 9.80
N ASP A 16 13.14 -1.55 9.38
CA ASP A 16 12.44 -0.61 10.25
C ASP A 16 11.22 -1.29 10.89
N ALA A 17 10.47 -2.08 10.12
CA ALA A 17 9.35 -2.88 10.65
C ALA A 17 9.78 -3.84 11.77
N LYS A 18 10.90 -4.56 11.58
CA LYS A 18 11.46 -5.44 12.63
C LYS A 18 11.86 -4.67 13.89
N ALA A 19 12.24 -3.40 13.76
CA ALA A 19 12.56 -2.51 14.87
C ALA A 19 11.33 -1.75 15.42
N SER A 20 10.11 -2.13 15.02
CA SER A 20 8.86 -1.42 15.37
C SER A 20 8.85 0.06 14.98
N LYS A 21 9.60 0.42 13.92
CA LYS A 21 9.62 1.77 13.35
C LYS A 21 8.68 1.80 12.14
N GLY A 22 7.75 2.75 12.16
CA GLY A 22 6.80 2.95 11.06
C GLY A 22 7.50 3.29 9.73
N SER A 23 6.88 2.85 8.64
CA SER A 23 7.20 3.24 7.27
C SER A 23 5.92 3.75 6.61
N ASN A 24 6.04 4.59 5.58
CA ASN A 24 4.88 5.30 5.04
C ASN A 24 4.01 4.38 4.16
N CYS A 25 2.87 4.91 3.67
CA CYS A 25 1.94 4.14 2.85
C CYS A 25 2.53 3.66 1.51
N VAL A 26 3.47 4.40 0.94
CA VAL A 26 4.17 4.06 -0.30
C VAL A 26 5.16 2.92 -0.05
N ASP A 27 6.00 3.04 0.98
CA ASP A 27 7.04 2.06 1.34
C ASP A 27 6.42 0.66 1.53
N TRP A 28 5.36 0.55 2.35
CA TRP A 28 4.64 -0.70 2.58
C TRP A 28 3.85 -1.16 1.36
N GLY A 29 3.30 -0.21 0.62
CA GLY A 29 2.60 -0.48 -0.63
C GLY A 29 3.50 -1.19 -1.64
N GLN A 30 4.74 -0.70 -1.80
CA GLN A 30 5.73 -1.26 -2.73
C GLN A 30 6.20 -2.65 -2.33
N VAL A 31 6.52 -2.88 -1.04
CA VAL A 31 6.86 -4.23 -0.54
C VAL A 31 5.72 -5.21 -0.83
N TYR A 32 4.49 -4.83 -0.48
CA TYR A 32 3.34 -5.71 -0.65
C TYR A 32 2.98 -5.92 -2.12
N TYR A 33 3.18 -4.92 -2.98
CA TYR A 33 3.03 -5.04 -4.43
C TYR A 33 3.87 -6.19 -4.97
N ARG A 34 5.16 -6.24 -4.61
CA ARG A 34 6.09 -7.29 -5.06
C ARG A 34 5.69 -8.67 -4.54
N ILE A 35 5.27 -8.76 -3.28
CA ILE A 35 4.77 -10.02 -2.68
C ILE A 35 3.50 -10.50 -3.40
N ALA A 36 2.51 -9.63 -3.59
CA ALA A 36 1.25 -10.02 -4.22
C ALA A 36 1.45 -10.41 -5.69
N LYS A 37 2.32 -9.69 -6.44
CA LYS A 37 2.70 -10.05 -7.80
C LYS A 37 3.38 -11.42 -7.86
N SER A 38 4.32 -11.73 -6.95
CA SER A 38 5.01 -13.04 -6.93
C SER A 38 4.07 -14.19 -6.57
N LEU A 39 3.02 -13.91 -5.80
CA LEU A 39 1.93 -14.86 -5.50
C LEU A 39 0.90 -15.00 -6.64
N GLY A 40 1.11 -14.36 -7.79
CA GLY A 40 0.26 -14.48 -8.97
C GLY A 40 -0.99 -13.61 -8.98
N TYR A 41 -1.05 -12.57 -8.15
CA TYR A 41 -2.17 -11.63 -8.18
C TYR A 41 -2.01 -10.59 -9.31
N ASP A 42 -3.14 -10.13 -9.83
CA ASP A 42 -3.23 -8.80 -10.42
C ASP A 42 -3.23 -7.79 -9.28
N VAL A 43 -2.45 -6.74 -9.42
CA VAL A 43 -2.17 -5.79 -8.33
C VAL A 43 -2.19 -4.40 -8.90
N GLN A 44 -2.87 -3.48 -8.23
CA GLN A 44 -2.87 -2.06 -8.58
C GLN A 44 -2.74 -1.21 -7.33
N PHE A 45 -2.01 -0.11 -7.46
CA PHE A 45 -2.01 0.96 -6.48
C PHE A 45 -3.28 1.80 -6.63
N VAL A 46 -3.87 2.18 -5.51
CA VAL A 46 -5.02 3.07 -5.44
C VAL A 46 -4.65 4.26 -4.59
N HIS A 47 -4.59 5.42 -5.23
CA HIS A 47 -4.39 6.69 -4.56
C HIS A 47 -5.76 7.23 -4.13
N VAL A 48 -5.94 7.41 -2.83
CA VAL A 48 -7.19 7.89 -2.23
C VAL A 48 -6.98 9.19 -1.46
N LYS A 49 -7.99 10.06 -1.48
CA LYS A 49 -8.13 11.17 -0.55
C LYS A 49 -8.99 10.72 0.62
N CYS A 50 -8.42 10.68 1.81
CA CYS A 50 -9.11 10.33 3.04
C CYS A 50 -10.24 11.33 3.32
N ARG A 51 -11.44 10.82 3.59
CA ARG A 51 -12.63 11.65 3.78
C ARG A 51 -12.53 12.53 5.03
N VAL A 52 -12.13 11.94 6.15
CA VAL A 52 -12.11 12.62 7.47
C VAL A 52 -10.93 13.59 7.59
N SER A 53 -9.71 13.14 7.28
CA SER A 53 -8.50 13.96 7.44
C SER A 53 -8.18 14.85 6.25
N GLY A 54 -8.77 14.58 5.07
CA GLY A 54 -8.42 15.25 3.81
C GLY A 54 -7.04 14.92 3.25
N THR A 55 -6.26 14.08 3.94
CA THR A 55 -4.91 13.67 3.53
C THR A 55 -4.95 12.67 2.38
N GLY A 56 -3.86 12.57 1.64
CA GLY A 56 -3.70 11.50 0.65
C GLY A 56 -3.17 10.22 1.28
N HIS A 57 -3.57 9.08 0.73
CA HIS A 57 -3.14 7.75 1.15
C HIS A 57 -3.01 6.82 -0.05
N ILE A 58 -2.10 5.85 0.03
CA ILE A 58 -1.93 4.79 -0.97
C ILE A 58 -2.28 3.47 -0.33
N ARG A 59 -3.14 2.72 -1.01
CA ARG A 59 -3.42 1.30 -0.71
C ARG A 59 -3.30 0.48 -1.98
N LEU A 60 -3.41 -0.85 -1.87
CA LEU A 60 -3.49 -1.72 -3.03
C LEU A 60 -4.90 -2.24 -3.21
N ARG A 61 -5.24 -2.57 -4.46
CA ARG A 61 -6.30 -3.54 -4.76
C ARG A 61 -5.69 -4.75 -5.44
N LEU A 62 -6.14 -5.93 -5.03
CA LEU A 62 -5.66 -7.22 -5.51
C LEU A 62 -6.80 -7.99 -6.18
N ARG A 63 -6.48 -8.77 -7.21
CA ARG A 63 -7.41 -9.71 -7.84
C ARG A 63 -6.70 -11.01 -8.18
N HIS A 64 -7.39 -12.12 -7.91
CA HIS A 64 -6.92 -13.47 -8.21
C HIS A 64 -8.12 -14.43 -8.38
N LYS A 65 -8.10 -15.25 -9.44
CA LYS A 65 -9.20 -16.15 -9.79
C LYS A 65 -9.66 -17.05 -8.63
N LYS A 66 -8.72 -17.75 -7.98
CA LYS A 66 -8.98 -18.63 -6.83
C LYS A 66 -9.22 -17.88 -5.50
N HIS A 67 -8.30 -17.01 -5.10
CA HIS A 67 -8.28 -16.45 -3.73
C HIS A 67 -9.17 -15.23 -3.51
N THR A 68 -9.69 -14.62 -4.59
CA THR A 68 -10.62 -13.47 -4.51
C THR A 68 -11.90 -13.71 -5.31
N GLY A 69 -12.09 -14.93 -5.84
CA GLY A 69 -13.19 -15.24 -6.77
C GLY A 69 -13.15 -14.42 -8.06
N GLY A 70 -11.97 -13.90 -8.45
CA GLY A 70 -11.83 -12.99 -9.59
C GLY A 70 -12.25 -11.54 -9.34
N ASN A 71 -12.57 -11.17 -8.10
CA ASN A 71 -12.98 -9.80 -7.75
C ASN A 71 -11.81 -8.97 -7.21
N TRP A 72 -11.88 -7.65 -7.39
CA TRP A 72 -10.95 -6.73 -6.75
C TRP A 72 -11.25 -6.61 -5.25
N ILE A 73 -10.24 -6.76 -4.42
CA ILE A 73 -10.31 -6.52 -2.98
C ILE A 73 -9.26 -5.49 -2.57
N ASN A 74 -9.60 -4.60 -1.63
CA ASN A 74 -8.65 -3.62 -1.12
C ASN A 74 -7.78 -4.22 -0.01
N ARG A 75 -6.49 -3.86 0.01
CA ARG A 75 -5.53 -4.23 1.05
C ARG A 75 -4.60 -3.07 1.35
N ASP A 76 -4.34 -2.89 2.63
CA ASP A 76 -3.57 -1.75 3.14
C ASP A 76 -2.46 -2.24 4.08
N PRO A 77 -1.28 -2.57 3.52
CA PRO A 77 -0.16 -3.06 4.32
C PRO A 77 0.35 -2.02 5.31
N ALA A 78 0.17 -0.73 5.05
CA ALA A 78 0.60 0.33 5.96
C ALA A 78 -0.31 0.40 7.20
N ALA A 79 -1.62 0.29 7.00
CA ALA A 79 -2.57 0.22 8.12
C ALA A 79 -2.40 -1.07 8.95
N VAL A 80 -2.00 -2.18 8.32
CA VAL A 80 -1.68 -3.44 9.01
C VAL A 80 -0.37 -3.36 9.80
N ALA A 81 0.63 -2.68 9.25
CA ALA A 81 1.92 -2.49 9.90
C ALA A 81 1.92 -1.38 10.97
N ASP A 82 0.83 -0.62 11.08
CA ASP A 82 0.65 0.34 12.16
C ASP A 82 0.47 -0.37 13.50
N THR A 83 1.43 -0.16 14.39
CA THR A 83 1.48 -0.77 15.72
C THR A 83 0.39 -0.28 16.64
N THR A 84 -0.31 0.82 16.29
CA THR A 84 -1.45 1.31 17.08
C THR A 84 -2.75 0.58 16.80
N SER A 85 -2.97 0.12 15.56
CA SER A 85 -4.22 -0.55 15.18
C SER A 85 -4.27 -2.02 15.59
N GLY A 86 -3.14 -2.74 15.50
CA GLY A 86 -3.03 -4.17 15.83
C GLY A 86 -3.92 -5.11 14.99
N ASN A 87 -4.57 -4.60 13.94
CA ASN A 87 -5.59 -5.32 13.19
C ASN A 87 -5.13 -5.62 11.75
N VAL A 88 -4.93 -6.90 11.47
CA VAL A 88 -4.47 -7.41 10.15
C VAL A 88 -5.47 -7.19 9.01
N ARG A 89 -6.68 -6.73 9.31
CA ARG A 89 -7.71 -6.36 8.33
C ARG A 89 -7.89 -4.85 8.20
N SER A 90 -7.13 -4.03 8.91
CA SER A 90 -7.23 -2.58 8.84
C SER A 90 -7.02 -2.08 7.41
N ILE A 91 -7.85 -1.12 7.02
CA ILE A 91 -7.74 -0.37 5.77
C ILE A 91 -7.96 1.10 6.12
N TRP A 92 -6.94 1.92 5.94
CA TRP A 92 -7.11 3.36 6.08
C TRP A 92 -7.85 3.93 4.88
N CYS A 93 -8.72 4.89 5.17
CA CYS A 93 -9.43 5.66 4.15
C CYS A 93 -10.23 4.76 3.19
N GLU A 94 -10.87 3.72 3.74
CA GLU A 94 -11.67 2.78 2.96
C GLU A 94 -12.85 3.49 2.25
N ASP A 95 -13.45 4.45 2.94
CA ASP A 95 -14.50 5.36 2.45
C ASP A 95 -13.96 6.62 1.75
N GLY A 96 -12.64 6.66 1.48
CA GLY A 96 -11.97 7.76 0.79
C GLY A 96 -12.29 7.82 -0.70
N ASN A 97 -12.15 9.01 -1.28
CA ASN A 97 -12.36 9.21 -2.72
C ASN A 97 -11.14 8.74 -3.50
N VAL A 98 -11.34 7.89 -4.51
CA VAL A 98 -10.26 7.47 -5.42
C VAL A 98 -9.85 8.66 -6.29
N ILE A 99 -8.58 9.03 -6.22
CA ILE A 99 -7.96 10.07 -7.05
C ILE A 99 -7.40 9.44 -8.33
N ALA A 100 -6.68 8.32 -8.19
CA ALA A 100 -6.01 7.66 -9.30
C ALA A 100 -5.81 6.17 -9.02
N ILE A 101 -5.67 5.40 -10.10
CA ILE A 101 -5.27 3.99 -10.08
C ILE A 101 -3.95 3.91 -10.83
N ASP A 102 -2.97 3.23 -10.24
CA ASP A 102 -1.61 3.10 -10.77
C ASP A 102 -1.00 4.46 -11.18
N PRO A 103 -0.96 5.46 -10.28
CA PRO A 103 -0.42 6.77 -10.64
C PRO A 103 1.06 6.63 -11.00
N SER A 104 1.48 7.17 -12.16
CA SER A 104 2.80 6.91 -12.75
C SER A 104 3.98 7.09 -11.79
N TRP A 105 3.93 8.08 -10.91
CA TRP A 105 4.98 8.37 -9.93
C TRP A 105 5.24 7.24 -8.93
N ILE A 106 4.25 6.38 -8.64
CA ILE A 106 4.41 5.28 -7.65
C ILE A 106 5.42 4.23 -8.10
N PHE A 107 5.66 4.15 -9.42
CA PHE A 107 6.56 3.19 -10.04
C PHE A 107 7.97 3.72 -10.25
N THR A 108 8.18 5.04 -10.17
CA THR A 108 9.50 5.66 -10.40
C THR A 108 10.54 5.07 -9.43
N ASP A 109 10.17 4.90 -8.16
CA ASP A 109 11.05 4.35 -7.14
C ASP A 109 10.97 2.81 -7.03
N LEU A 110 9.97 2.19 -7.66
CA LEU A 110 9.79 0.73 -7.62
C LEU A 110 10.93 -0.01 -8.34
N TYR A 111 11.54 0.65 -9.34
CA TYR A 111 12.56 0.10 -10.23
C TYR A 111 13.96 0.69 -10.03
N SER A 112 14.12 1.71 -9.17
CA SER A 112 15.42 2.20 -8.76
C SER A 112 16.00 1.27 -7.70
N SER A 113 16.85 0.35 -8.15
CA SER A 113 17.63 -0.60 -7.34
C SER A 113 18.79 0.05 -6.60
#